data_AF-A0AAD5FXS5-F1
#
_entry.id   AF-A0AAD5FXS5-F1
#
_cell.length_a   1.000
_cell.length_b   1.000
_cell.length_c   1.000
_cell.angle_alpha   90.00
_cell.angle_beta   90.00
_cell.angle_gamma   90.00
#
_symmetry.space_group_name_H-M   'P 1'
#
loop_
_entity.id
_entity.type
_entity.pdbx_description
1 polymer ?
#
loop_
_entity_poly.entity_id
_entity_poly.type
_entity_poly.pdbx_seq_one_letter_code
_entity_poly.pdbx_strand_id
1 'polypeptide(L)'
;RSICSALYNMFVQLGGIIANNIYREDDRPQYKRGNLQIFVISLILIPVLLLVKAYYVWRNKSKDKIWNAMSEEEQQTYRDTTTDEANKRLDFRFEH
;
A
#
# COMPACT_ATOMS: atom_id res chain seq x y z
N ARG A 1 -10.27 -14.54 -2.51
CA ARG A 1 -9.14 -15.08 -1.71
C ARG A 1 -8.11 -15.82 -2.56
N SER A 2 -8.51 -16.67 -3.53
CA SER A 2 -7.57 -17.38 -4.42
C SER A 2 -6.62 -16.44 -5.20
N ILE A 3 -7.16 -15.40 -5.85
CA ILE A 3 -6.37 -14.43 -6.62
C ILE A 3 -5.34 -13.69 -5.73
N CYS A 4 -5.73 -13.25 -4.53
CA CYS A 4 -4.82 -12.58 -3.60
C CYS A 4 -3.64 -13.48 -3.18
N SER A 5 -3.92 -14.77 -2.92
CA SER A 5 -2.89 -15.75 -2.57
C SER A 5 -1.95 -16.02 -3.75
N ALA A 6 -2.48 -16.13 -4.97
CA ALA A 6 -1.67 -16.31 -6.18
C ALA A 6 -0.75 -15.09 -6.41
N LEU A 7 -1.28 -13.87 -6.30
CA LEU A 7 -0.50 -12.64 -6.43
C LEU A 7 0.62 -12.57 -5.39
N TYR A 8 0.32 -12.83 -4.12
CA TYR A 8 1.32 -12.86 -3.06
C TYR A 8 2.46 -13.83 -3.39
N ASN A 9 2.13 -15.06 -3.78
CA ASN A 9 3.13 -16.07 -4.14
C ASN A 9 3.98 -15.64 -5.34
N MET A 10 3.39 -15.02 -6.36
CA MET A 10 4.14 -14.52 -7.52
C MET A 10 5.12 -13.41 -7.14
N PHE A 11 4.71 -12.44 -6.32
CA PHE A 11 5.61 -11.38 -5.86
C PHE A 11 6.76 -11.92 -4.99
N VAL A 12 6.49 -12.89 -4.11
CA VAL A 12 7.53 -13.54 -3.31
C VAL A 12 8.55 -14.26 -4.20
N GLN A 13 8.07 -15.00 -5.21
CA GLN A 13 8.96 -15.71 -6.15
C GLN A 13 9.80 -14.73 -6.99
N LEU A 14 9.20 -13.66 -7.49
CA LEU A 14 9.92 -12.60 -8.20
C LEU A 14 10.99 -11.93 -7.32
N GLY A 15 10.66 -11.66 -6.06
CA GLY A 15 11.62 -11.13 -5.07
C GLY A 15 12.81 -12.07 -4.86
N GLY A 16 12.57 -13.38 -4.78
CA GLY A 16 13.62 -14.39 -4.70
C GLY A 16 14.55 -14.40 -5.92
N ILE A 17 13.99 -14.28 -7.14
CA ILE A 17 14.78 -14.19 -8.37
C ILE A 17 15.65 -12.93 -8.36
N ILE A 18 15.08 -11.78 -7.99
CA ILE A 18 15.84 -10.51 -7.91
C ILE A 18 16.96 -10.63 -6.88
N ALA A 19 16.67 -11.13 -5.68
CA ALA A 19 17.64 -11.29 -4.60
C ALA A 19 18.85 -12.15 -5.01
N ASN A 20 18.60 -13.25 -5.73
CA ASN A 20 19.67 -14.12 -6.25
C ASN A 20 20.56 -13.44 -7.31
N ASN A 21 20.10 -12.35 -7.92
CA ASN A 21 20.86 -11.60 -8.91
C ASN A 21 21.55 -10.34 -8.35
N ILE A 22 21.29 -9.97 -7.08
CA ILE A 22 21.92 -8.80 -6.43
C ILE A 22 23.42 -9.07 -6.19
N TYR A 23 23.75 -10.24 -5.66
CA TYR A 23 25.15 -10.63 -5.42
C TYR A 23 25.66 -11.47 -6.57
N ARG A 24 26.58 -10.90 -7.35
CA ARG A 24 27.16 -11.55 -8.52
C ARG A 24 28.63 -11.83 -8.29
N GLU A 25 29.15 -12.85 -8.96
CA GLU A 25 30.53 -13.30 -8.76
C GLU A 25 31.58 -12.29 -9.24
N ASP A 26 31.22 -11.45 -10.21
CA ASP A 26 32.05 -10.36 -10.74
C ASP A 26 32.31 -9.24 -9.73
N ASP A 27 31.51 -9.15 -8.67
CA ASP A 27 31.60 -8.11 -7.64
C ASP A 27 32.32 -8.60 -6.35
N ARG A 28 32.90 -9.80 -6.38
CA ARG A 28 33.74 -10.34 -5.28
C ARG A 28 35.03 -9.51 -5.11
N PRO A 29 35.60 -9.39 -3.88
CA PRO A 29 35.10 -9.92 -2.60
C PRO A 29 34.26 -8.92 -1.79
N GLN A 30 34.22 -7.64 -2.17
CA GLN A 30 33.59 -6.58 -1.37
C GLN A 30 32.12 -6.30 -1.72
N TYR A 31 31.62 -6.82 -2.84
CA TYR A 31 30.23 -6.72 -3.29
C TYR A 31 29.64 -5.30 -3.25
N LYS A 32 30.40 -4.32 -3.76
CA LYS A 32 30.02 -2.89 -3.65
C LYS A 32 28.73 -2.58 -4.41
N ARG A 33 28.50 -3.21 -5.56
CA ARG A 33 27.29 -3.02 -6.37
C ARG A 33 26.09 -3.64 -5.68
N GLY A 34 26.21 -4.86 -5.17
CA GLY A 34 25.13 -5.54 -4.45
C GLY A 34 24.68 -4.75 -3.20
N ASN A 35 25.65 -4.30 -2.42
CA ASN A 35 25.39 -3.49 -1.22
C ASN A 35 24.72 -2.14 -1.55
N LEU A 36 25.16 -1.47 -2.62
CA LEU A 36 24.52 -0.23 -3.09
C LEU A 36 23.07 -0.48 -3.53
N GLN A 37 22.79 -1.57 -4.24
CA GLN A 37 21.43 -1.91 -4.67
C GLN A 37 20.50 -2.13 -3.48
N ILE A 38 20.94 -2.90 -2.47
CA ILE A 38 20.16 -3.12 -1.24
C ILE A 38 19.93 -1.80 -0.51
N PHE A 39 20.96 -0.97 -0.38
CA PHE A 39 20.84 0.33 0.26
C PHE A 39 19.83 1.24 -0.44
N VAL A 40 19.86 1.30 -1.78
CA VAL A 40 18.89 2.06 -2.58
C VAL A 40 17.47 1.50 -2.41
N ILE A 41 17.30 0.17 -2.43
CA ILE A 41 15.99 -0.46 -2.20
C ILE A 41 15.45 -0.09 -0.81
N SER A 42 16.28 -0.15 0.23
CA SER A 42 15.90 0.24 1.59
C SER A 42 15.54 1.72 1.68
N LEU A 43 16.29 2.60 1.00
CA LEU A 43 15.98 4.02 0.96
C LEU A 43 14.66 4.31 0.25
N ILE A 44 14.31 3.58 -0.81
CA ILE A 44 13.04 3.73 -1.53
C ILE A 44 11.84 3.29 -0.68
N LEU A 45 12.04 2.37 0.27
CA LEU A 45 10.95 1.93 1.15
C LEU A 45 10.40 3.07 2.01
N ILE A 46 11.26 3.99 2.45
CA ILE A 46 10.87 5.13 3.30
C ILE A 46 9.82 6.02 2.62
N PRO A 47 10.07 6.63 1.43
CA PRO A 47 9.08 7.46 0.77
C PRO A 47 7.83 6.66 0.38
N VAL A 48 7.95 5.37 0.03
CA VAL A 48 6.78 4.53 -0.26
C VAL A 48 5.85 4.42 0.96
N LEU A 49 6.39 4.14 2.15
CA LEU A 49 5.59 4.08 3.38
C LEU A 49 4.97 5.43 3.74
N LEU A 50 5.74 6.52 3.58
CA LEU A 50 5.22 7.87 3.79
C LEU A 50 4.09 8.21 2.82
N LEU A 51 4.21 7.84 1.54
CA LEU A 51 3.18 8.06 0.53
C LEU A 51 1.91 7.26 0.84
N VAL A 52 2.04 6.01 1.28
CA VAL A 52 0.88 5.19 1.69
C VAL A 52 0.15 5.84 2.87
N LYS A 53 0.90 6.27 3.90
CA LYS A 53 0.31 6.96 5.05
C LYS A 53 -0.38 8.27 4.63
N ALA A 54 0.30 9.09 3.82
CA ALA A 54 -0.25 10.34 3.32
C ALA A 54 -1.54 10.10 2.52
N TYR A 55 -1.56 9.06 1.67
CA TYR A 55 -2.72 8.66 0.90
C TYR A 55 -3.89 8.26 1.81
N TYR A 56 -3.67 7.45 2.85
CA TYR A 56 -4.74 7.07 3.78
C TYR A 56 -5.29 8.27 4.55
N VAL A 57 -4.41 9.17 5.01
CA VAL A 57 -4.84 10.36 5.76
C VAL A 57 -5.64 11.29 4.86
N TRP A 58 -5.17 11.53 3.63
CA TRP A 58 -5.89 12.33 2.64
C TRP A 58 -7.25 11.72 2.28
N ARG A 59 -7.29 10.41 2.06
CA ARG A 59 -8.53 9.70 1.71
C ARG A 59 -9.55 9.76 2.84
N ASN A 60 -9.14 9.56 4.09
CA ASN A 60 -10.03 9.69 5.24
C ASN A 60 -10.53 11.13 5.39
N LYS A 61 -9.65 12.14 5.31
CA LYS A 61 -10.05 13.55 5.35
C LYS A 61 -11.07 13.90 4.25
N SER A 62 -10.88 13.36 3.05
CA SER A 62 -11.80 13.59 1.92
C SER A 62 -13.17 12.97 2.20
N LYS A 63 -13.22 11.77 2.78
CA LYS A 63 -14.47 11.14 3.21
C LYS A 63 -15.11 11.86 4.39
N ASP A 64 -14.33 12.28 5.39
CA ASP A 64 -14.80 13.04 6.55
C ASP A 64 -15.45 14.36 6.13
N LYS A 65 -14.86 15.06 5.15
CA LYS A 65 -15.44 16.30 4.62
C LYS A 65 -16.84 16.09 4.05
N ILE A 66 -17.03 14.99 3.30
CA ILE A 66 -18.35 14.66 2.72
C ILE A 66 -19.29 14.19 3.83
N TRP A 67 -18.82 13.32 4.72
CA TRP A 67 -19.60 12.77 5.83
C TRP A 67 -20.13 13.85 6.77
N ASN A 68 -19.26 14.78 7.18
CA ASN A 68 -19.62 15.86 8.10
C ASN A 68 -20.44 16.97 7.44
N ALA A 69 -20.51 17.01 6.11
CA ALA A 69 -21.39 17.93 5.39
C ALA A 69 -22.84 17.38 5.26
N MET A 70 -23.04 16.08 5.48
CA MET A 70 -24.36 15.45 5.45
C MET A 70 -25.07 15.60 6.81
N SER A 71 -26.39 15.83 6.77
CA SER A 71 -27.25 15.79 7.95
C SER A 71 -27.36 14.38 8.53
N GLU A 72 -27.85 14.23 9.77
CA GLU A 72 -28.03 12.91 10.39
C GLU A 72 -29.00 12.01 9.58
N GLU A 73 -30.05 12.60 9.01
CA GLU A 73 -31.02 11.90 8.15
C GLU A 73 -30.39 11.43 6.83
N GLU A 74 -29.53 12.26 6.22
CA GLU A 74 -28.79 11.90 5.00
C GLU A 74 -27.75 10.80 5.27
N GLN A 75 -27.06 10.87 6.41
CA GLN A 75 -26.11 9.83 6.83
C GLN A 75 -26.81 8.49 7.05
N GLN A 76 -27.99 8.51 7.67
CA GLN A 76 -28.80 7.30 7.88
C GLN A 76 -29.29 6.74 6.54
N THR A 77 -29.82 7.60 5.67
CA THR A 77 -30.25 7.22 4.31
C THR A 77 -29.10 6.62 3.51
N TYR A 78 -27.90 7.20 3.59
CA TYR A 78 -26.72 6.66 2.94
C TYR A 78 -26.38 5.26 3.46
N ARG A 79 -26.42 5.03 4.79
CA ARG A 79 -26.13 3.71 5.35
C ARG A 79 -27.12 2.64 4.90
N ASP A 80 -28.38 3.01 4.75
CA ASP A 80 -29.46 2.09 4.42
C ASP A 80 -29.56 1.81 2.91
N THR A 81 -29.12 2.75 2.07
CA THR A 81 -29.32 2.67 0.61
C THR A 81 -28.02 2.54 -0.21
N THR A 82 -26.85 2.72 0.40
CA THR A 82 -25.58 2.72 -0.34
C THR A 82 -25.26 1.37 -0.98
N THR A 83 -24.75 1.43 -2.20
CA THR A 83 -24.17 0.28 -2.93
C THR A 83 -22.65 0.23 -2.82
N ASP A 84 -22.04 1.17 -2.08
CA ASP A 84 -20.61 1.20 -1.87
C ASP A 84 -20.16 0.03 -1.00
N GLU A 85 -19.16 -0.72 -1.48
CA GLU A 85 -18.60 -1.85 -0.75
C GLU A 85 -17.26 -1.51 -0.09
N ALA A 86 -17.09 -1.99 1.15
CA ALA A 86 -15.85 -1.96 1.91
C ALA A 86 -15.15 -0.59 1.91
N ASN A 87 -13.97 -0.51 1.29
CA ASN A 87 -13.12 0.69 1.32
C ASN A 87 -13.69 1.87 0.51
N LYS A 88 -14.76 1.68 -0.26
CA LYS A 88 -15.43 2.73 -1.01
C LYS A 88 -16.42 3.51 -0.15
N ARG A 89 -17.00 2.88 0.87
CA ARG A 89 -18.01 3.52 1.74
C ARG A 89 -17.48 4.78 2.41
N LEU A 90 -18.34 5.79 2.57
CA LEU A 90 -17.99 7.06 3.22
C LEU A 90 -17.73 6.94 4.72
N ASP A 91 -18.27 5.92 5.38
CA ASP A 91 -18.03 5.63 6.81
C ASP A 91 -16.77 4.78 7.06
N PHE A 92 -16.24 4.12 6.01
CA PHE A 92 -15.00 3.37 6.13
C PHE A 92 -13.79 4.29 6.31
N ARG A 93 -13.00 4.03 7.35
CA ARG A 93 -11.74 4.71 7.65
C ARG A 93 -10.59 3.71 7.52
N PHE A 94 -9.57 4.07 6.74
CA PHE A 94 -8.30 3.34 6.74
C PHE A 94 -7.60 3.56 8.09
N GLU A 95 -6.93 2.53 8.63
CA GLU A 95 -6.05 2.64 9.81
C GLU A 95 -4.68 3.18 9.38
N HIS A 96 -4.14 4.20 10.08
CA HIS A 96 -2.95 4.96 9.70
C HIS A 96 -2.13 5.52 10.86
#